data_AF-A0A7K0U586-F1
#
_entry.id   AF-A0A7K0U586-F1
#
_cell.length_a   1.000
_cell.length_b   1.000
_cell.length_c   1.000
_cell.angle_alpha   90.00
_cell.angle_beta   90.00
_cell.angle_gamma   90.00
#
_symmetry.space_group_name_H-M   'P 1'
#
loop_
_entity.id
_entity.type
_entity.pdbx_description
1 polymer ?
#
loop_
_entity_poly.entity_id
_entity_poly.type
_entity_poly.pdbx_seq_one_letter_code
_entity_poly.pdbx_strand_id
1 'polypeptide(L)'
;MHLGDRVIIGPHCSISCGVAPDQELAHDVVLRIEDGVLIGRGSGIVAHESITIGENVFTGHNVYITDANHGYESLDAAIGHQFAPPRPVSIGAG
;
A
#
# COMPACT_ATOMS: atom_id res chain seq x y z
N MET A 1 -2.93 5.07 -9.71
CA MET A 1 -2.93 3.61 -9.44
C MET A 1 -2.87 2.87 -10.77
N HIS A 2 -2.11 1.78 -10.85
CA HIS A 2 -2.08 0.86 -11.98
C HIS A 2 -2.59 -0.51 -11.55
N LEU A 3 -3.52 -1.08 -12.32
CA LEU A 3 -4.00 -2.45 -12.19
C LEU A 3 -3.74 -3.17 -13.51
N GLY A 4 -3.04 -4.30 -13.45
CA GLY A 4 -2.82 -5.19 -14.58
C GLY A 4 -4.07 -6.01 -14.93
N ASP A 5 -3.90 -6.93 -15.87
CA ASP A 5 -4.97 -7.81 -16.30
C ASP A 5 -5.25 -8.91 -15.27
N ARG A 6 -6.50 -9.35 -15.20
CA ARG A 6 -6.94 -10.48 -14.35
C ARG A 6 -6.66 -10.27 -12.84
N VAL A 7 -6.55 -9.02 -12.40
CA VAL A 7 -6.48 -8.68 -10.96
C VAL A 7 -7.83 -8.97 -10.30
N ILE A 8 -7.81 -9.71 -9.19
CA ILE A 8 -8.98 -10.01 -8.38
C ILE A 8 -8.87 -9.29 -7.05
N ILE A 9 -9.86 -8.44 -6.74
CA ILE A 9 -9.95 -7.76 -5.44
C ILE A 9 -11.15 -8.33 -4.69
N GLY A 10 -10.87 -8.99 -3.58
CA GLY A 10 -11.88 -9.56 -2.70
C GLY A 10 -12.78 -8.48 -2.06
N PRO A 11 -13.95 -8.85 -1.53
CA PRO A 11 -14.87 -7.90 -0.92
C PRO A 11 -14.26 -7.23 0.31
N HIS A 12 -14.74 -6.03 0.64
CA HIS A 12 -14.34 -5.25 1.82
C HIS A 12 -12.85 -4.89 1.88
N CYS A 13 -12.16 -4.82 0.75
CA CYS A 13 -10.81 -4.25 0.73
C CYS A 13 -10.85 -2.71 0.84
N SER A 14 -9.84 -2.13 1.46
CA SER A 14 -9.58 -0.69 1.45
C SER A 14 -8.25 -0.42 0.77
N ILE A 15 -8.27 0.25 -0.38
CA ILE A 15 -7.09 0.49 -1.21
C ILE A 15 -6.99 2.00 -1.46
N SER A 16 -5.84 2.59 -1.13
CA SER A 16 -5.62 4.04 -1.25
C SER A 16 -4.25 4.36 -1.86
N CYS A 17 -4.24 5.43 -2.65
CA CYS A 17 -3.04 6.10 -3.15
C CYS A 17 -3.05 7.50 -2.57
N GLY A 18 -2.08 7.82 -1.70
CA GLY A 18 -2.10 9.01 -0.86
C GLY A 18 -3.02 8.88 0.36
N VAL A 19 -2.89 9.84 1.28
CA VAL A 19 -3.57 9.88 2.59
C VAL A 19 -4.32 11.16 2.87
N ALA A 20 -4.29 12.13 1.96
CA ALA A 20 -5.08 13.34 2.04
C ALA A 20 -5.61 13.73 0.65
N PRO A 21 -6.79 14.37 0.57
CA PRO A 21 -7.38 14.79 -0.71
C PRO A 21 -6.51 15.75 -1.54
N ASP A 22 -5.68 16.54 -0.86
CA ASP A 22 -4.81 17.59 -1.41
C ASP A 22 -3.33 17.17 -1.50
N GLN A 23 -3.03 15.91 -1.19
CA GLN A 23 -1.66 15.40 -1.28
C GLN A 23 -1.21 15.32 -2.75
N GLU A 24 -0.10 15.99 -3.07
CA GLU A 24 0.65 15.72 -4.30
C GLU A 24 1.41 14.39 -4.16
N LEU A 25 1.18 13.48 -5.10
CA LEU A 25 1.87 12.20 -5.13
C LEU A 25 3.27 12.37 -5.72
N ALA A 26 4.25 11.64 -5.17
CA ALA A 26 5.62 11.68 -5.67
C ALA A 26 5.76 11.15 -7.12
N HIS A 27 4.82 10.30 -7.54
CA HIS A 27 4.79 9.66 -8.85
C HIS A 27 3.34 9.58 -9.37
N ASP A 28 3.17 9.53 -10.70
CA ASP A 28 1.86 9.30 -11.33
C ASP A 28 1.22 7.97 -10.90
N VAL A 29 2.06 6.98 -10.59
CA VAL A 29 1.66 5.65 -10.11
C VAL A 29 2.43 5.32 -8.83
N VAL A 30 1.74 5.45 -7.69
CA VAL A 30 2.28 5.05 -6.37
C VAL A 30 1.84 3.65 -5.92
N LEU A 31 0.81 3.08 -6.56
CA LEU A 31 0.42 1.69 -6.36
C LEU A 31 0.35 1.00 -7.72
N ARG A 32 1.14 -0.06 -7.85
CA ARG A 32 1.26 -0.92 -9.01
C ARG A 32 0.91 -2.34 -8.61
N ILE A 33 -0.21 -2.85 -9.14
CA ILE A 33 -0.62 -4.24 -8.98
C ILE A 33 -0.55 -4.86 -10.37
N GLU A 34 0.41 -5.76 -10.58
CA GLU A 34 0.66 -6.39 -11.87
C GLU A 34 -0.36 -7.51 -12.18
N ASP A 35 -0.19 -8.16 -13.34
CA ASP A 35 -1.09 -9.17 -13.86
C ASP A 35 -1.34 -10.36 -12.92
N GLY A 36 -2.57 -10.85 -12.89
CA GLY A 36 -2.92 -12.10 -12.22
C GLY A 36 -2.88 -12.04 -10.69
N VAL A 37 -2.78 -10.86 -10.09
CA VAL A 37 -2.75 -10.70 -8.63
C VAL A 37 -4.12 -10.96 -7.98
N LEU A 38 -4.13 -11.70 -6.87
CA LEU A 38 -5.29 -11.88 -6.02
C LEU A 38 -5.10 -11.14 -4.68
N ILE A 39 -5.96 -10.17 -4.43
CA ILE A 39 -6.09 -9.48 -3.15
C ILE A 39 -7.24 -10.10 -2.35
N GLY A 40 -6.94 -10.80 -1.26
CA GLY A 40 -7.96 -11.49 -0.47
C GLY A 40 -8.89 -10.52 0.28
N ARG A 41 -10.11 -10.98 0.57
CA ARG A 41 -11.15 -10.24 1.32
C ARG A 41 -10.59 -9.49 2.53
N GLY A 42 -11.08 -8.28 2.77
CA GLY A 42 -10.78 -7.52 3.98
C GLY A 42 -9.36 -6.97 4.06
N SER A 43 -8.59 -7.04 2.98
CA SER A 43 -7.22 -6.55 2.93
C SER A 43 -7.15 -5.02 2.81
N GLY A 44 -6.08 -4.44 3.36
CA GLY A 44 -5.82 -3.01 3.29
C GLY A 44 -4.51 -2.72 2.57
N ILE A 45 -4.52 -1.78 1.62
CA ILE A 45 -3.33 -1.31 0.92
C ILE A 45 -3.30 0.23 0.98
N VAL A 46 -2.23 0.79 1.55
CA VAL A 46 -2.06 2.25 1.70
C VAL A 46 -0.69 2.64 1.17
N ALA A 47 -0.68 3.24 -0.02
CA ALA A 47 0.53 3.68 -0.72
C ALA A 47 0.71 5.20 -0.63
N HIS A 48 1.63 5.66 0.21
CA HIS A 48 2.04 7.06 0.35
C HIS A 48 3.07 7.48 -0.71
N GLU A 49 4.01 6.59 -1.04
CA GLU A 49 5.13 6.82 -1.95
C GLU A 49 5.14 5.82 -3.10
N SER A 50 5.35 4.52 -2.81
CA SER A 50 5.45 3.50 -3.84
C SER A 50 5.28 2.08 -3.27
N ILE A 51 4.27 1.37 -3.79
CA ILE A 51 4.03 -0.05 -3.55
C ILE A 51 3.93 -0.76 -4.90
N THR A 52 4.73 -1.80 -5.08
CA THR A 52 4.66 -2.70 -6.24
C THR A 52 4.35 -4.14 -5.80
N ILE A 53 3.31 -4.72 -6.37
CA ILE A 53 2.96 -6.13 -6.22
C ILE A 53 3.15 -6.80 -7.58
N GLY A 54 4.13 -7.71 -7.66
CA GLY A 54 4.50 -8.41 -8.88
C GLY A 54 3.44 -9.37 -9.39
N GLU A 55 3.66 -9.88 -10.59
CA GLU A 55 2.72 -10.78 -11.27
C GLU A 55 2.42 -12.03 -10.45
N ASN A 56 1.17 -12.50 -10.56
CA ASN A 56 0.70 -13.76 -9.98
C ASN A 56 0.85 -13.87 -8.45
N VAL A 57 0.91 -12.76 -7.72
CA VAL A 57 0.93 -12.77 -6.25
C VAL A 57 -0.47 -12.98 -5.68
N PHE A 58 -0.59 -13.91 -4.73
CA PHE A 58 -1.86 -14.27 -4.10
C PHE A 58 -1.79 -13.98 -2.60
N THR A 59 -2.57 -13.01 -2.15
CA THR A 59 -2.69 -12.70 -0.72
C THR A 59 -3.87 -13.46 -0.10
N GLY A 60 -3.72 -13.85 1.16
CA GLY A 60 -4.83 -14.35 1.97
C GLY A 60 -5.82 -13.24 2.36
N HIS A 61 -6.78 -13.57 3.21
CA HIS A 61 -7.70 -12.57 3.76
C HIS A 61 -7.01 -11.68 4.80
N ASN A 62 -7.46 -10.43 4.89
CA ASN A 62 -7.04 -9.46 5.90
C ASN A 62 -5.52 -9.20 5.91
N VAL A 63 -4.90 -9.15 4.74
CA VAL A 63 -3.49 -8.74 4.59
C VAL A 63 -3.42 -7.23 4.60
N TYR A 64 -2.46 -6.66 5.32
CA TYR A 64 -2.21 -5.21 5.35
C TYR A 64 -0.84 -4.90 4.75
N ILE A 65 -0.80 -4.07 3.71
CA ILE A 65 0.42 -3.64 3.02
C ILE A 65 0.46 -2.11 3.02
N THR A 66 1.53 -1.54 3.57
CA THR A 66 1.72 -0.08 3.56
C THR A 66 3.19 0.28 3.52
N ASP A 67 3.51 1.38 2.86
CA ASP A 67 4.80 2.05 2.89
C ASP A 67 4.86 3.17 3.96
N ALA A 68 3.78 3.37 4.72
CA ALA A 68 3.70 4.34 5.81
C ALA A 68 4.55 3.92 7.01
N ASN A 69 5.19 4.88 7.66
CA ASN A 69 5.96 4.66 8.89
C ASN A 69 5.67 5.75 9.91
N HIS A 70 5.90 5.44 11.19
CA HIS A 70 5.98 6.42 12.27
C HIS A 70 7.44 6.59 12.69
N GLY A 71 7.76 7.82 13.13
CA GLY A 71 8.97 8.09 13.88
C GLY A 71 8.86 7.52 15.29
N TYR A 72 10.01 7.36 15.94
CA TYR A 72 10.10 6.93 17.34
C TYR A 72 11.24 7.64 18.08
N GLU A 73 11.61 8.83 17.61
CA GLU A 73 12.76 9.59 18.09
C GLU A 73 12.51 10.23 19.46
N SER A 74 11.24 10.42 19.87
CA SER A 74 10.87 11.04 21.14
C SER A 74 9.89 10.17 21.93
N LEU A 75 10.35 9.66 23.08
CA LEU A 75 9.51 8.85 23.98
C LEU A 75 8.45 9.67 24.72
N ASP A 76 8.61 11.00 24.79
CA ASP A 76 7.70 11.92 25.48
C ASP A 76 6.59 12.46 24.56
N ALA A 77 6.66 12.19 23.25
CA ALA A 77 5.67 12.63 22.27
C ALA A 77 4.69 11.50 21.92
N ALA A 78 3.41 11.83 21.72
CA ALA A 78 2.44 10.85 21.23
C ALA A 78 2.78 10.41 19.78
N ILE A 79 2.57 9.13 19.46
CA ILE A 79 2.95 8.55 18.16
C ILE A 79 2.29 9.25 16.97
N GLY A 80 1.07 9.79 17.15
CA GLY A 80 0.35 10.55 16.13
C GLY A 80 0.99 11.89 15.74
N HIS A 81 2.02 12.34 16.47
CA HIS A 81 2.82 13.52 16.14
C HIS A 81 4.24 13.15 15.68
N GLN A 82 4.57 11.87 15.65
CA GLN A 82 5.88 11.35 15.25
C GLN A 82 5.76 10.71 13.87
N PHE A 83 5.81 11.53 12.83
CA PHE A 83 5.79 11.08 11.44
C PHE A 83 7.18 10.68 10.97
N ALA A 84 7.28 9.58 10.21
CA ALA A 84 8.49 9.23 9.47
C ALA A 84 8.21 9.30 7.96
N PRO A 85 9.24 9.52 7.14
CA PRO A 85 9.10 9.38 5.70
C PRO A 85 8.55 8.00 5.33
N PRO A 86 7.72 7.92 4.27
CA PRO A 86 7.35 6.63 3.70
C PRO A 86 8.60 5.87 3.22
N ARG A 87 8.47 4.55 3.10
CA ARG A 87 9.53 3.68 2.57
C ARG A 87 8.94 2.69 1.58
N PRO A 88 9.42 2.64 0.33
CA PRO A 88 8.82 1.81 -0.71
C PRO A 88 8.71 0.34 -0.33
N VAL A 89 7.62 -0.30 -0.78
CA VAL A 89 7.39 -1.73 -0.62
C VAL A 89 7.36 -2.42 -1.99
N SER A 90 8.06 -3.55 -2.09
CA SER A 90 8.03 -4.42 -3.27
C SER A 90 7.77 -5.87 -2.84
N ILE A 91 6.76 -6.48 -3.44
CA ILE A 91 6.48 -7.91 -3.36
C ILE A 91 6.82 -8.50 -4.73
N GLY A 92 7.81 -9.39 -4.76
CA GLY A 92 8.23 -10.06 -5.99
C GLY A 92 7.12 -10.92 -6.59
N ALA A 93 7.22 -11.23 -7.89
CA ALA A 93 6.30 -12.14 -8.56
C ALA A 93 6.34 -13.55 -7.94
N GLY A 94 5.20 -14.25 -7.95
CA GLY A 94 5.09 -15.61 -7.41
C GLY A 94 3.74 -15.95 -6.78
#